data_AF-A0A2Y9T369-F1
#
_entry.id   AF-A0A2Y9T369-F1
#
_cell.length_a   1.000
_cell.length_b   1.000
_cell.length_c   1.000
_cell.angle_alpha   90.00
_cell.angle_beta   90.00
_cell.angle_gamma   90.00
#
_symmetry.space_group_name_H-M   'P 1'
#
loop_
_entity.id
_entity.type
_entity.pdbx_description
1 polymer ?
#
loop_
_entity_poly.entity_id
_entity_poly.type
_entity_poly.pdbx_seq_one_letter_code
_entity_poly.pdbx_strand_id
1 'polypeptide(L)'
;MTGRLRFTKQREGSDLQVCLPKGPTCCSRKMEEKYQLTARLNMEQLLQSASMELKFLIIQNAAVFQEAFEIVVRHAKNYTNAMFKNNYPSLTPQAFEFVGEFFTDVSLYILGSDINVDDMVNELFDSLFPVIYTQLMNPGLPESTLDINECLRGARRDLKVFGNFPKLIMTQVSKSLQVTRIFLQALNLGIEVINTTDHLKFSKDCGRMLTRMWYCSYCQGLMMVKPCGGYCNVVMQGCMAGVVEIDKYWREYILSLEELVNGMYRIYDMENVLLGLFSTIHDSIQYVQKNGGKLTTTIGKLCAHSQQRQYRSAYYPEDLFIDKKVLKVAHVEHEETLSSRRRELIQKLKSFISFYSALPGYICSHSPVAENDTLCWNGQELVERYSQKAARNGMKNQFNLHELKMKGPEPVVSQIIDKLKHINQLLRTMSVPKGRVLDKNLDEEGLESGDCGDDEDECIGGSGDGMMKVKNQLRFLAELAYDLDVDDAPGSKQHVNQKDNEIVASHNLGNGPSPLKILTSLAVSVVCSFLLVH
;
A
#
# COMPACT_ATOMS: atom_id res chain seq x y z
N MET A 1 17.55 52.64 31.67
CA MET A 1 16.10 52.67 31.46
C MET A 1 15.47 51.51 32.21
N THR A 2 14.83 51.81 33.32
CA THR A 2 14.08 50.86 34.17
C THR A 2 12.83 50.40 33.41
N GLY A 3 12.92 49.22 32.79
CA GLY A 3 11.77 48.54 32.20
C GLY A 3 10.77 48.17 33.30
N ARG A 4 9.72 48.98 33.44
CA ARG A 4 8.60 48.76 34.33
C ARG A 4 8.00 47.37 34.03
N LEU A 5 8.28 46.38 34.88
CA LEU A 5 7.52 45.13 34.97
C LEU A 5 6.04 45.52 35.00
N ARG A 6 5.31 45.25 33.91
CA ARG A 6 3.86 45.38 33.91
C ARG A 6 3.37 44.33 34.89
N PHE A 7 3.08 44.75 36.12
CA PHE A 7 2.28 43.98 37.06
C PHE A 7 1.06 43.46 36.29
N THR A 8 0.92 42.15 36.19
CA THR A 8 -0.29 41.50 35.68
C THR A 8 -1.44 41.96 36.56
N LYS A 9 -2.21 42.94 36.08
CA LYS A 9 -3.33 43.52 36.83
C LYS A 9 -4.32 42.40 37.11
N GLN A 10 -4.41 42.00 38.38
CA GLN A 10 -5.38 41.05 38.90
C GLN A 10 -6.81 41.57 38.67
N ARG A 11 -7.73 40.69 38.26
CA ARG A 11 -9.13 41.01 37.91
C ARG A 11 -10.09 39.97 38.48
N GLU A 12 -11.37 40.30 38.60
CA GLU A 12 -12.40 39.38 39.10
C GLU A 12 -12.68 38.18 38.18
N GLY A 13 -12.37 38.28 36.87
CA GLY A 13 -12.34 37.13 35.95
C GLY A 13 -13.68 36.47 35.65
N SER A 14 -14.80 37.19 35.86
CA SER A 14 -16.17 36.70 35.63
C SER A 14 -16.48 36.41 34.15
N ASP A 15 -15.62 36.85 33.22
CA ASP A 15 -15.73 36.65 31.77
C ASP A 15 -15.12 35.33 31.26
N LEU A 16 -14.34 34.63 32.10
CA LEU A 16 -13.66 33.37 31.76
C LEU A 16 -14.64 32.19 31.73
N GLN A 17 -14.47 31.29 30.76
CA GLN A 17 -15.37 30.15 30.52
C GLN A 17 -14.78 28.81 30.96
N VAL A 18 -13.45 28.69 31.00
CA VAL A 18 -12.72 27.43 31.23
C VAL A 18 -11.95 27.47 32.54
N CYS A 19 -11.15 28.52 32.73
CA CYS A 19 -10.33 28.79 33.89
C CYS A 19 -11.12 29.56 34.94
N LEU A 20 -12.17 28.95 35.48
CA LEU A 20 -13.05 29.58 36.46
C LEU A 20 -12.25 29.98 37.71
N PRO A 21 -12.16 31.28 38.03
CA PRO A 21 -11.35 31.74 39.15
C PRO A 21 -12.08 31.52 40.49
N LYS A 22 -11.34 31.10 41.53
CA LYS A 22 -11.79 31.16 42.93
C LYS A 22 -11.49 32.53 43.59
N GLY A 23 -10.81 33.43 42.88
CA GLY A 23 -10.28 34.71 43.38
C GLY A 23 -9.74 35.58 42.24
N PRO A 24 -8.88 36.57 42.49
CA PRO A 24 -8.34 37.40 41.41
C PRO A 24 -7.54 36.57 40.38
N THR A 25 -7.79 36.79 39.09
CA THR A 25 -7.07 36.13 37.99
C THR A 25 -6.16 37.09 37.22
N CYS A 26 -5.07 36.55 36.68
CA CYS A 26 -4.18 37.23 35.74
C CYS A 26 -4.66 37.13 34.28
N CYS A 27 -5.67 36.31 33.98
CA CYS A 27 -6.15 36.08 32.64
C CYS A 27 -7.32 37.00 32.25
N SER A 28 -7.41 37.27 30.95
CA SER A 28 -8.57 37.89 30.30
C SER A 28 -9.16 36.87 29.34
N ARG A 29 -10.42 37.05 28.93
CA ARG A 29 -11.03 36.17 27.92
C ARG A 29 -10.18 35.96 26.65
N LYS A 30 -9.55 37.02 26.12
CA LYS A 30 -8.64 36.90 24.96
C LYS A 30 -7.42 36.02 25.23
N MET A 31 -6.88 36.05 26.45
CA MET A 31 -5.77 35.19 26.84
C MET A 31 -6.24 33.74 26.98
N GLU A 32 -7.40 33.50 27.57
CA GLU A 32 -8.00 32.16 27.66
C GLU A 32 -8.28 31.56 26.28
N GLU A 33 -8.83 32.32 25.35
CA GLU A 33 -9.06 31.89 23.96
C GLU A 33 -7.72 31.52 23.27
N LYS A 34 -6.65 32.29 23.51
CA LYS A 34 -5.31 31.95 23.01
C LYS A 34 -4.78 30.65 23.64
N TYR A 35 -4.92 30.47 24.95
CA TYR A 35 -4.52 29.23 25.62
C TYR A 35 -5.30 28.01 25.14
N GLN A 36 -6.59 28.16 24.80
CA GLN A 36 -7.36 27.08 24.18
C GLN A 36 -6.81 26.65 22.82
N LEU A 37 -6.40 27.62 21.99
CA LEU A 37 -5.74 27.30 20.72
C LEU A 37 -4.39 26.61 20.95
N THR A 38 -3.57 27.16 21.85
CA THR A 38 -2.24 26.58 22.18
C THR A 38 -2.36 25.17 22.76
N ALA A 39 -3.36 24.90 23.60
CA ALA A 39 -3.62 23.57 24.13
C ALA A 39 -3.90 22.56 23.01
N ARG A 40 -4.74 22.92 22.04
CA ARG A 40 -5.03 22.03 20.91
C ARG A 40 -3.78 21.76 20.06
N LEU A 41 -3.01 22.79 19.77
CA LEU A 41 -1.76 22.66 19.00
C LEU A 41 -0.73 21.80 19.73
N ASN A 42 -0.58 21.97 21.05
CA ASN A 42 0.34 21.15 21.85
C ASN A 42 -0.07 19.67 21.83
N MET A 43 -1.37 19.39 21.92
CA MET A 43 -1.90 18.02 21.80
C MET A 43 -1.60 17.41 20.42
N GLU A 44 -1.82 18.17 19.35
CA GLU A 44 -1.53 17.76 17.97
C GLU A 44 -0.04 17.45 17.77
N GLN A 45 0.85 18.31 18.27
CA GLN A 45 2.30 18.11 18.23
C GLN A 45 2.75 16.85 18.99
N LEU A 46 2.20 16.62 20.19
CA LEU A 46 2.49 15.43 20.97
C LEU A 46 2.01 14.15 20.28
N LEU A 47 0.86 14.20 19.60
CA LEU A 47 0.33 13.08 18.84
C LEU A 47 1.20 12.77 17.62
N GLN A 48 1.58 13.79 16.85
CA GLN A 48 2.48 13.65 15.70
C GLN A 48 3.87 13.15 16.11
N SER A 49 4.39 13.60 17.26
CA SER A 49 5.65 13.08 17.82
C SER A 49 5.52 11.60 18.19
N ALA A 50 4.38 11.18 18.73
CA ALA A 50 4.15 9.79 19.10
C ALA A 50 4.05 8.87 17.87
N SER A 51 3.41 9.33 16.80
CA SER A 51 3.16 8.55 15.59
C SER A 51 4.30 8.56 14.58
N MET A 52 5.29 9.45 14.72
CA MET A 52 6.34 9.70 13.73
C MET A 52 7.07 8.42 13.29
N GLU A 53 7.51 7.58 14.24
CA GLU A 53 8.24 6.34 13.94
C GLU A 53 7.37 5.35 13.18
N LEU A 54 6.13 5.15 13.64
CA LEU A 54 5.15 4.27 13.00
C LEU A 54 4.79 4.76 11.59
N LYS A 55 4.56 6.07 11.44
CA LYS A 55 4.24 6.71 10.17
C LYS A 55 5.35 6.50 9.14
N PHE A 56 6.58 6.78 9.54
CA PHE A 56 7.75 6.60 8.69
C PHE A 56 7.95 5.14 8.29
N LEU A 57 7.78 4.22 9.26
CA LEU A 57 7.87 2.79 9.01
C LEU A 57 6.90 2.33 7.92
N ILE A 58 5.62 2.70 8.00
CA ILE A 58 4.63 2.24 7.01
C ILE A 58 4.83 2.92 5.66
N ILE A 59 5.01 4.25 5.62
CA ILE A 59 5.14 4.99 4.35
C ILE A 59 6.36 4.51 3.57
N GLN A 60 7.52 4.39 4.23
CA GLN A 60 8.73 3.94 3.54
C GLN A 60 8.59 2.52 3.01
N ASN A 61 8.06 1.59 3.82
CA ASN A 61 7.94 0.21 3.37
C ASN A 61 6.87 0.06 2.28
N ALA A 62 5.78 0.82 2.32
CA ALA A 62 4.79 0.83 1.25
C ALA A 62 5.41 1.26 -0.09
N ALA A 63 6.21 2.33 -0.10
CA ALA A 63 6.92 2.78 -1.29
C ALA A 63 7.91 1.72 -1.80
N VAL A 64 8.71 1.15 -0.90
CA VAL A 64 9.69 0.09 -1.24
C VAL A 64 8.99 -1.14 -1.82
N PHE A 65 7.88 -1.59 -1.25
CA PHE A 65 7.16 -2.75 -1.79
C PHE A 65 6.55 -2.46 -3.16
N GLN A 66 6.01 -1.27 -3.37
CA GLN A 66 5.46 -0.88 -4.66
C GLN A 66 6.54 -0.89 -5.76
N GLU A 67 7.70 -0.28 -5.49
CA GLU A 67 8.84 -0.29 -6.40
C GLU A 67 9.37 -1.71 -6.65
N ALA A 68 9.50 -2.50 -5.59
CA ALA A 68 10.00 -3.86 -5.71
C ALA A 68 9.06 -4.79 -6.51
N PHE A 69 7.75 -4.60 -6.41
CA PHE A 69 6.79 -5.34 -7.23
C PHE A 69 6.90 -4.97 -8.72
N GLU A 70 7.11 -3.70 -9.04
CA GLU A 70 7.39 -3.27 -10.42
C GLU A 70 8.72 -3.87 -10.93
N ILE A 71 9.73 -3.95 -10.06
CA ILE A 71 11.00 -4.61 -10.36
C ILE A 71 10.80 -6.08 -10.71
N VAL A 72 10.06 -6.83 -9.89
CA VAL A 72 9.75 -8.25 -10.13
C VAL A 72 9.04 -8.45 -11.45
N VAL A 73 8.01 -7.64 -11.75
CA VAL A 73 7.26 -7.75 -13.01
C VAL A 73 8.18 -7.53 -14.22
N ARG A 74 9.07 -6.55 -14.16
CA ARG A 74 10.06 -6.28 -15.21
C ARG A 74 11.04 -7.44 -15.37
N HIS A 75 11.54 -8.02 -14.28
CA HIS A 75 12.44 -9.17 -14.34
C HIS A 75 11.73 -10.40 -14.92
N ALA A 76 10.50 -10.68 -14.51
CA ALA A 76 9.68 -11.76 -15.04
C ALA A 76 9.45 -11.63 -16.56
N LYS A 77 9.14 -10.40 -17.03
CA LYS A 77 9.07 -10.09 -18.47
C LYS A 77 10.40 -10.37 -19.18
N ASN A 78 11.50 -9.89 -18.64
CA ASN A 78 12.82 -10.05 -19.23
C ASN A 78 13.26 -11.52 -19.29
N TYR A 79 13.02 -12.31 -18.24
CA TYR A 79 13.29 -13.75 -18.22
C TYR A 79 12.43 -14.51 -19.23
N THR A 80 11.16 -14.15 -19.35
CA THR A 80 10.25 -14.76 -20.33
C THR A 80 10.71 -14.46 -21.76
N ASN A 81 11.06 -13.20 -22.05
CA ASN A 81 11.63 -12.80 -23.35
C ASN A 81 12.97 -13.49 -23.64
N ALA A 82 13.85 -13.61 -22.65
CA ALA A 82 15.11 -14.32 -22.81
C ALA A 82 14.90 -15.82 -23.13
N MET A 83 13.91 -16.46 -22.48
CA MET A 83 13.52 -17.83 -22.79
C MET A 83 13.07 -17.97 -24.25
N PHE A 84 12.18 -17.09 -24.73
CA PHE A 84 11.76 -17.12 -26.14
C PHE A 84 12.93 -16.90 -27.10
N LYS A 85 13.80 -15.92 -26.82
CA LYS A 85 14.97 -15.64 -27.66
C LYS A 85 15.94 -16.83 -27.76
N ASN A 86 16.17 -17.53 -26.65
CA ASN A 86 17.14 -18.61 -26.59
C ASN A 86 16.60 -19.94 -27.12
N ASN A 87 15.32 -20.24 -26.87
CA ASN A 87 14.72 -21.54 -27.18
C ASN A 87 13.87 -21.53 -28.46
N TYR A 88 13.31 -20.37 -28.83
CA TYR A 88 12.40 -20.23 -29.97
C TYR A 88 12.69 -18.94 -30.79
N PRO A 89 13.85 -18.84 -31.45
CA PRO A 89 14.24 -17.62 -32.17
C PRO A 89 13.23 -17.16 -33.23
N SER A 90 12.54 -18.09 -33.90
CA SER A 90 11.52 -17.77 -34.91
C SER A 90 10.32 -17.03 -34.34
N LEU A 91 9.87 -17.41 -33.13
CA LEU A 91 8.71 -16.81 -32.45
C LEU A 91 8.99 -15.44 -31.85
N THR A 92 10.27 -15.05 -31.74
CA THR A 92 10.72 -13.90 -30.94
C THR A 92 10.05 -12.57 -31.31
N PRO A 93 9.90 -12.20 -32.60
CA PRO A 93 9.32 -10.92 -32.98
C PRO A 93 7.89 -10.72 -32.44
N GLN A 94 7.04 -11.75 -32.56
CA GLN A 94 5.66 -11.69 -32.09
C GLN A 94 5.56 -11.96 -30.58
N ALA A 95 6.35 -12.89 -30.05
CA ALA A 95 6.30 -13.26 -28.64
C ALA A 95 6.64 -12.08 -27.72
N PHE A 96 7.55 -11.20 -28.11
CA PHE A 96 7.95 -10.04 -27.29
C PHE A 96 6.80 -9.04 -27.11
N GLU A 97 5.93 -8.89 -28.11
CA GLU A 97 4.73 -8.06 -28.04
C GLU A 97 3.72 -8.67 -27.06
N PHE A 98 3.36 -9.94 -27.26
CA PHE A 98 2.36 -10.62 -26.42
C PHE A 98 2.79 -10.74 -24.95
N VAL A 99 4.07 -11.05 -24.70
CA VAL A 99 4.63 -11.07 -23.35
C VAL A 99 4.66 -9.65 -22.76
N GLY A 100 4.92 -8.64 -23.60
CA GLY A 100 4.89 -7.23 -23.21
C GLY A 100 3.51 -6.77 -22.73
N GLU A 101 2.46 -7.12 -23.46
CA GLU A 101 1.06 -6.84 -23.11
C GLU A 101 0.68 -7.53 -21.81
N PHE A 102 0.92 -8.85 -21.72
CA PHE A 102 0.61 -9.63 -20.52
C PHE A 102 1.20 -9.02 -19.24
N PHE A 103 2.50 -8.66 -19.23
CA PHE A 103 3.13 -8.08 -18.05
C PHE A 103 2.75 -6.61 -17.80
N THR A 104 2.27 -5.90 -18.82
CA THR A 104 1.66 -4.58 -18.66
C THR A 104 0.33 -4.69 -17.91
N ASP A 105 -0.52 -5.64 -18.30
CA ASP A 105 -1.80 -5.88 -17.63
C ASP A 105 -1.61 -6.39 -16.19
N VAL A 106 -0.60 -7.23 -15.95
CA VAL A 106 -0.20 -7.63 -14.59
C VAL A 106 0.18 -6.40 -13.74
N SER A 107 0.92 -5.45 -14.31
CA SER A 107 1.28 -4.20 -13.62
C SER A 107 0.04 -3.36 -13.31
N LEU A 108 -0.85 -3.19 -14.29
CA LEU A 108 -2.10 -2.46 -14.14
C LEU A 108 -3.03 -3.10 -13.10
N TYR A 109 -3.07 -4.44 -13.03
CA TYR A 109 -3.82 -5.18 -12.03
C TYR A 109 -3.33 -4.87 -10.61
N ILE A 110 -2.01 -4.90 -10.39
CA ILE A 110 -1.40 -4.59 -9.09
C ILE A 110 -1.70 -3.15 -8.67
N LEU A 111 -1.69 -2.20 -9.63
CA LEU A 111 -2.03 -0.79 -9.40
C LEU A 111 -3.51 -0.52 -9.15
N GLY A 112 -4.37 -1.53 -9.25
CA GLY A 112 -5.79 -1.43 -8.89
C GLY A 112 -6.78 -1.45 -10.05
N SER A 113 -6.35 -1.77 -11.27
CA SER A 113 -7.26 -1.95 -12.39
C SER A 113 -8.12 -3.21 -12.22
N ASP A 114 -9.35 -3.19 -12.71
CA ASP A 114 -10.31 -4.31 -12.59
C ASP A 114 -10.16 -5.32 -13.74
N ILE A 115 -8.91 -5.59 -14.12
CA ILE A 115 -8.58 -6.54 -15.19
C ILE A 115 -8.77 -7.97 -14.67
N ASN A 116 -9.37 -8.84 -15.47
CA ASN A 116 -9.53 -10.25 -15.13
C ASN A 116 -8.27 -11.04 -15.51
N VAL A 117 -7.70 -11.75 -14.53
CA VAL A 117 -6.48 -12.55 -14.72
C VAL A 117 -6.69 -13.69 -15.71
N ASP A 118 -7.88 -14.28 -15.73
CA ASP A 118 -8.20 -15.37 -16.64
C ASP A 118 -8.19 -14.89 -18.10
N ASP A 119 -8.63 -13.65 -18.33
CA ASP A 119 -8.64 -13.03 -19.66
C ASP A 119 -7.22 -12.70 -20.11
N MET A 120 -6.38 -12.10 -19.24
CA MET A 120 -4.95 -11.84 -19.53
C MET A 120 -4.21 -13.09 -19.99
N VAL A 121 -4.40 -14.20 -19.27
CA VAL A 121 -3.73 -15.47 -19.60
C VAL A 121 -4.32 -16.07 -20.88
N ASN A 122 -5.64 -16.00 -21.07
CA ASN A 122 -6.26 -16.50 -22.29
C ASN A 122 -5.78 -15.74 -23.53
N GLU A 123 -5.68 -14.42 -23.46
CA GLU A 123 -5.21 -13.55 -24.54
C GLU A 123 -3.76 -13.89 -24.92
N LEU A 124 -2.88 -14.07 -23.93
CA LEU A 124 -1.50 -14.52 -24.17
C LEU A 124 -1.47 -15.83 -24.97
N PHE A 125 -2.25 -16.85 -24.56
CA PHE A 125 -2.27 -18.14 -25.26
C PHE A 125 -3.02 -18.11 -26.59
N ASP A 126 -4.00 -17.23 -26.77
CA ASP A 126 -4.66 -16.98 -28.07
C ASP A 126 -3.76 -16.30 -29.08
N SER A 127 -2.88 -15.43 -28.61
CA SER A 127 -1.91 -14.74 -29.48
C SER A 127 -0.71 -15.64 -29.79
N LEU A 128 -0.24 -16.45 -28.83
CA LEU A 128 0.87 -17.37 -29.04
C LEU A 128 0.54 -18.54 -29.96
N PHE A 129 -0.68 -19.12 -29.86
CA PHE A 129 -0.98 -20.37 -30.56
C PHE A 129 -0.90 -20.29 -32.09
N PRO A 130 -1.47 -19.27 -32.76
CA PRO A 130 -1.35 -19.15 -34.21
C PRO A 130 0.11 -19.13 -34.69
N VAL A 131 0.97 -18.39 -33.99
CA VAL A 131 2.41 -18.28 -34.33
C VAL A 131 3.14 -19.59 -34.08
N ILE A 132 2.85 -20.28 -32.98
CA ILE A 132 3.40 -21.62 -32.71
C ILE A 132 2.96 -22.62 -33.78
N TYR A 133 1.70 -22.57 -34.18
CA TYR A 133 1.16 -23.48 -35.18
C TYR A 133 1.82 -23.26 -36.54
N THR A 134 1.90 -22.03 -37.01
CA THR A 134 2.49 -21.71 -38.32
C THR A 134 4.00 -21.92 -38.33
N GLN A 135 4.73 -21.47 -37.31
CA GLN A 135 6.20 -21.47 -37.35
C GLN A 135 6.86 -22.74 -36.80
N LEU A 136 6.21 -23.48 -35.88
CA LEU A 136 6.79 -24.69 -35.26
C LEU A 136 6.11 -25.99 -35.68
N MET A 137 4.82 -25.96 -36.00
CA MET A 137 4.06 -27.19 -36.31
C MET A 137 3.83 -27.39 -37.81
N ASN A 138 3.59 -26.32 -38.56
CA ASN A 138 3.30 -26.38 -39.98
C ASN A 138 3.92 -25.18 -40.75
N PRO A 139 5.27 -25.15 -40.90
CA PRO A 139 6.01 -24.05 -41.54
C PRO A 139 5.71 -23.84 -43.03
N GLY A 140 4.88 -24.68 -43.65
CA GLY A 140 4.45 -24.54 -45.04
C GLY A 140 3.15 -23.74 -45.23
N LEU A 141 2.48 -23.32 -44.15
CA LEU A 141 1.27 -22.49 -44.21
C LEU A 141 1.64 -21.00 -44.37
N PRO A 142 1.00 -20.25 -45.31
CA PRO A 142 1.20 -18.81 -45.41
C PRO A 142 0.84 -18.12 -44.10
N GLU A 143 1.68 -17.18 -43.67
CA GLU A 143 1.64 -16.52 -42.35
C GLU A 143 0.39 -15.63 -42.13
N SER A 144 -0.46 -15.43 -43.15
CA SER A 144 -1.45 -14.33 -43.17
C SER A 144 -2.78 -14.66 -43.85
N THR A 145 -3.56 -15.56 -43.27
CA THR A 145 -5.03 -15.51 -43.45
C THR A 145 -5.66 -15.26 -42.09
N LEU A 146 -6.20 -14.04 -41.91
CA LEU A 146 -6.87 -13.63 -40.67
C LEU A 146 -7.94 -14.66 -40.24
N ASP A 147 -8.64 -15.24 -41.22
CA ASP A 147 -9.66 -16.29 -41.03
C ASP A 147 -9.09 -17.60 -40.43
N ILE A 148 -7.84 -17.96 -40.74
CA ILE A 148 -7.20 -19.13 -40.13
C ILE A 148 -6.78 -18.83 -38.70
N ASN A 149 -6.25 -17.64 -38.41
CA ASN A 149 -5.81 -17.28 -37.06
C ASN A 149 -7.00 -17.23 -36.08
N GLU A 150 -8.16 -16.76 -36.51
CA GLU A 150 -9.38 -16.79 -35.70
C GLU A 150 -9.85 -18.23 -35.42
N CYS A 151 -9.83 -19.11 -36.44
CA CYS A 151 -10.10 -20.53 -36.24
C CYS A 151 -9.11 -21.19 -35.27
N LEU A 152 -7.82 -20.88 -35.39
CA LEU A 152 -6.77 -21.41 -34.50
C LEU A 152 -7.01 -20.97 -33.06
N ARG A 153 -7.41 -19.72 -32.80
CA ARG A 153 -7.79 -19.25 -31.45
C ARG A 153 -8.98 -20.03 -30.88
N GLY A 154 -10.01 -20.31 -31.68
CA GLY A 154 -11.11 -21.18 -31.27
C GLY A 154 -10.64 -22.60 -30.95
N ALA A 155 -9.91 -23.22 -31.88
CA ALA A 155 -9.39 -24.58 -31.75
C ALA A 155 -8.45 -24.76 -30.54
N ARG A 156 -7.68 -23.71 -30.20
CA ARG A 156 -6.81 -23.66 -29.00
C ARG A 156 -7.57 -24.04 -27.73
N ARG A 157 -8.79 -23.49 -27.58
CA ARG A 157 -9.65 -23.67 -26.41
C ARG A 157 -10.34 -25.04 -26.44
N ASP A 158 -10.96 -25.39 -27.56
CA ASP A 158 -11.75 -26.62 -27.70
C ASP A 158 -10.92 -27.88 -27.57
N LEU A 159 -9.72 -27.88 -28.15
CA LEU A 159 -8.81 -29.02 -28.14
C LEU A 159 -7.87 -29.03 -26.93
N LYS A 160 -7.93 -28.02 -26.06
CA LYS A 160 -6.99 -27.81 -24.94
C LYS A 160 -5.53 -28.01 -25.40
N VAL A 161 -5.12 -27.26 -26.43
CA VAL A 161 -3.86 -27.51 -27.14
C VAL A 161 -2.64 -27.49 -26.19
N PHE A 162 -2.62 -26.56 -25.25
CA PHE A 162 -1.59 -26.45 -24.20
C PHE A 162 -1.88 -27.31 -22.96
N GLY A 163 -2.78 -28.29 -23.03
CA GLY A 163 -3.15 -29.12 -21.89
C GLY A 163 -3.69 -28.30 -20.71
N ASN A 164 -3.19 -28.60 -19.50
CA ASN A 164 -3.62 -27.94 -18.26
C ASN A 164 -2.82 -26.66 -17.94
N PHE A 165 -1.78 -26.33 -18.71
CA PHE A 165 -0.87 -25.23 -18.40
C PHE A 165 -1.56 -23.85 -18.33
N PRO A 166 -2.47 -23.46 -19.25
CA PRO A 166 -3.16 -22.17 -19.14
C PRO A 166 -3.96 -22.06 -17.84
N LYS A 167 -4.71 -23.10 -17.44
CA LYS A 167 -5.48 -23.11 -16.19
C LYS A 167 -4.58 -23.05 -14.94
N LEU A 168 -3.42 -23.72 -15.00
CA LEU A 168 -2.42 -23.66 -13.94
C LEU A 168 -1.90 -22.24 -13.75
N ILE A 169 -1.50 -21.58 -14.85
CA ILE A 169 -1.01 -20.21 -14.84
C ILE A 169 -2.10 -19.24 -14.36
N MET A 170 -3.33 -19.35 -14.86
CA MET A 170 -4.48 -18.56 -14.38
C MET A 170 -4.62 -18.67 -12.86
N THR A 171 -4.60 -19.88 -12.32
CA THR A 171 -4.75 -20.11 -10.88
C THR A 171 -3.60 -19.50 -10.08
N GLN A 172 -2.34 -19.71 -10.51
CA GLN A 172 -1.17 -19.24 -9.78
C GLN A 172 -1.03 -17.72 -9.83
N VAL A 173 -1.19 -17.12 -11.01
CA VAL A 173 -1.12 -15.67 -11.20
C VAL A 173 -2.29 -15.00 -10.46
N SER A 174 -3.50 -15.54 -10.58
CA SER A 174 -4.67 -14.95 -9.93
C SER A 174 -4.53 -14.91 -8.41
N LYS A 175 -4.15 -16.04 -7.79
CA LYS A 175 -3.96 -16.12 -6.33
C LYS A 175 -2.84 -15.22 -5.85
N SER A 176 -1.68 -15.25 -6.50
CA SER A 176 -0.52 -14.46 -6.06
C SER A 176 -0.74 -12.95 -6.24
N LEU A 177 -1.38 -12.52 -7.33
CA LEU A 177 -1.70 -11.11 -7.54
C LEU A 177 -2.78 -10.61 -6.59
N GLN A 178 -3.81 -11.40 -6.31
CA GLN A 178 -4.85 -11.04 -5.33
C GLN A 178 -4.27 -10.80 -3.93
N VAL A 179 -3.44 -11.74 -3.45
CA VAL A 179 -2.77 -11.61 -2.14
C VAL A 179 -1.86 -10.38 -2.11
N THR A 180 -1.10 -10.14 -3.18
CA THR A 180 -0.24 -8.95 -3.31
C THR A 180 -1.03 -7.65 -3.28
N ARG A 181 -2.15 -7.57 -4.00
CA ARG A 181 -3.02 -6.39 -4.03
C ARG A 181 -3.60 -6.10 -2.64
N ILE A 182 -4.04 -7.13 -1.94
CA ILE A 182 -4.60 -6.99 -0.58
C ILE A 182 -3.52 -6.56 0.41
N PHE A 183 -2.30 -7.07 0.29
CA PHE A 183 -1.16 -6.61 1.07
C PHE A 183 -0.89 -5.11 0.86
N LEU A 184 -0.85 -4.64 -0.39
CA LEU A 184 -0.68 -3.21 -0.70
C LEU A 184 -1.84 -2.35 -0.19
N GLN A 185 -3.08 -2.81 -0.36
CA GLN A 185 -4.27 -2.13 0.17
C GLN A 185 -4.23 -2.00 1.69
N ALA A 186 -3.77 -3.05 2.38
CA ALA A 186 -3.59 -3.02 3.83
C ALA A 186 -2.56 -1.95 4.23
N LEU A 187 -1.39 -1.90 3.58
CA LEU A 187 -0.38 -0.86 3.85
C LEU A 187 -0.91 0.55 3.61
N ASN A 188 -1.60 0.78 2.48
CA ASN A 188 -2.20 2.07 2.15
C ASN A 188 -3.25 2.49 3.20
N LEU A 189 -4.07 1.55 3.67
CA LEU A 189 -4.99 1.81 4.77
C LEU A 189 -4.27 2.10 6.08
N GLY A 190 -3.16 1.42 6.38
CA GLY A 190 -2.30 1.74 7.52
C GLY A 190 -1.80 3.20 7.49
N ILE A 191 -1.37 3.68 6.31
CA ILE A 191 -1.00 5.10 6.10
C ILE A 191 -2.20 6.01 6.33
N GLU A 192 -3.36 5.66 5.77
CA GLU A 192 -4.59 6.46 5.91
C GLU A 192 -5.01 6.58 7.39
N VAL A 193 -5.01 5.47 8.12
CA VAL A 193 -5.35 5.38 9.54
C VAL A 193 -4.45 6.32 10.34
N ILE A 194 -3.13 6.21 10.18
CA ILE A 194 -2.17 7.05 10.91
C ILE A 194 -2.35 8.52 10.55
N ASN A 195 -2.36 8.86 9.25
CA ASN A 195 -2.52 10.25 8.79
C ASN A 195 -3.82 10.88 9.28
N THR A 196 -4.91 10.11 9.32
CA THR A 196 -6.20 10.62 9.80
C THR A 196 -6.17 10.79 11.32
N THR A 197 -5.56 9.86 12.06
CA THR A 197 -5.42 10.01 13.51
C THR A 197 -4.48 11.15 13.91
N ASP A 198 -3.40 11.40 13.17
CA ASP A 198 -2.44 12.50 13.39
C ASP A 198 -3.10 13.89 13.35
N HIS A 199 -4.11 14.04 12.49
CA HIS A 199 -4.79 15.33 12.23
C HIS A 199 -6.21 15.35 12.82
N LEU A 200 -6.49 14.47 13.78
CA LEU A 200 -7.81 14.37 14.38
C LEU A 200 -8.15 15.63 15.19
N LYS A 201 -9.26 16.27 14.83
CA LYS A 201 -9.72 17.50 15.50
C LYS A 201 -10.48 17.17 16.77
N PHE A 202 -9.80 17.23 17.90
CA PHE A 202 -10.43 17.02 19.20
C PHE A 202 -11.63 17.94 19.47
N SER A 203 -12.64 17.38 20.14
CA SER A 203 -13.85 18.09 20.52
C SER A 203 -13.60 19.38 21.31
N LYS A 204 -14.55 20.31 21.26
CA LYS A 204 -14.51 21.56 22.07
C LYS A 204 -14.37 21.25 23.56
N ASP A 205 -15.02 20.18 24.03
CA ASP A 205 -14.99 19.72 25.42
C ASP A 205 -13.58 19.27 25.83
N CYS A 206 -12.93 18.47 24.99
CA CYS A 206 -11.53 18.10 25.19
C CYS A 206 -10.62 19.33 25.20
N GLY A 207 -10.79 20.27 24.25
CA GLY A 207 -10.03 21.52 24.25
C GLY A 207 -10.14 22.30 25.57
N ARG A 208 -11.32 22.34 26.19
CA ARG A 208 -11.51 22.96 27.51
C ARG A 208 -10.77 22.20 28.61
N MET A 209 -10.82 20.87 28.60
CA MET A 209 -10.11 20.03 29.59
C MET A 209 -8.58 20.18 29.48
N LEU A 210 -8.04 20.15 28.26
CA LEU A 210 -6.62 20.36 28.00
C LEU A 210 -6.15 21.74 28.47
N THR A 211 -6.95 22.77 28.18
CA THR A 211 -6.67 24.14 28.65
C THR A 211 -6.65 24.22 30.17
N ARG A 212 -7.61 23.56 30.83
CA ARG A 212 -7.67 23.48 32.29
C ARG A 212 -6.46 22.79 32.90
N MET A 213 -5.97 21.76 32.23
CA MET A 213 -4.82 21.01 32.68
C MET A 213 -3.51 21.76 32.51
N TRP A 214 -3.28 22.39 31.35
CA TRP A 214 -1.98 22.98 31.02
C TRP A 214 -1.83 24.47 31.35
N TYR A 215 -2.90 25.26 31.29
CA TYR A 215 -2.77 26.73 31.30
C TYR A 215 -3.57 27.43 32.39
N CYS A 216 -4.59 26.80 32.99
CA CYS A 216 -5.37 27.50 34.03
C CYS A 216 -4.59 27.78 35.32
N SER A 217 -3.52 27.04 35.61
CA SER A 217 -2.60 27.40 36.71
C SER A 217 -1.95 28.77 36.46
N TYR A 218 -1.65 29.11 35.22
CA TYR A 218 -1.02 30.39 34.85
C TYR A 218 -1.96 31.56 35.12
N CYS A 219 -3.26 31.34 34.87
CA CYS A 219 -4.31 32.31 35.18
C CYS A 219 -4.48 32.57 36.68
N GLN A 220 -4.07 31.65 37.54
CA GLN A 220 -4.03 31.81 39.00
C GLN A 220 -2.67 32.30 39.52
N GLY A 221 -1.74 32.67 38.63
CA GLY A 221 -0.40 33.12 39.00
C GLY A 221 0.60 31.99 39.29
N LEU A 222 0.22 30.74 39.03
CA LEU A 222 1.01 29.53 39.30
C LEU A 222 1.70 29.02 38.02
N MET A 223 2.60 29.81 37.43
CA MET A 223 3.19 29.50 36.13
C MET A 223 4.17 28.32 36.13
N MET A 224 4.75 27.96 37.28
CA MET A 224 5.77 26.91 37.37
C MET A 224 5.19 25.55 37.81
N VAL A 225 3.89 25.47 38.08
CA VAL A 225 3.25 24.26 38.61
C VAL A 225 2.83 23.36 37.46
N LYS A 226 3.28 22.10 37.52
CA LYS A 226 2.93 21.05 36.54
C LYS A 226 1.64 20.32 36.94
N PRO A 227 0.82 19.85 35.98
CA PRO A 227 -0.31 18.96 36.26
C PRO A 227 0.13 17.66 36.93
N CYS A 228 -0.73 17.12 37.79
CA CYS A 228 -0.54 15.79 38.38
C CYS A 228 -0.62 14.69 37.32
N GLY A 229 0.21 13.65 37.39
CA GLY A 229 0.16 12.53 36.43
C GLY A 229 -1.17 11.78 36.41
N GLY A 230 -1.77 11.56 37.58
CA GLY A 230 -3.11 10.98 37.68
C GLY A 230 -4.19 11.85 37.02
N TYR A 231 -4.06 13.18 37.10
CA TYR A 231 -4.99 14.10 36.45
C TYR A 231 -4.81 14.09 34.93
N CYS A 232 -3.56 14.09 34.47
CA CYS A 232 -3.24 13.98 33.05
C CYS A 232 -3.86 12.73 32.43
N ASN A 233 -3.68 11.56 33.07
CA ASN A 233 -4.25 10.31 32.58
C ASN A 233 -5.77 10.37 32.42
N VAL A 234 -6.50 10.95 33.38
CA VAL A 234 -7.96 11.09 33.30
C VAL A 234 -8.37 12.02 32.16
N VAL A 235 -7.66 13.15 31.98
CA VAL A 235 -7.93 14.09 30.88
C VAL A 235 -7.65 13.42 29.53
N MET A 236 -6.53 12.73 29.38
CA MET A 236 -6.15 12.06 28.14
C MET A 236 -7.09 10.90 27.80
N GLN A 237 -7.50 10.09 28.78
CA GLN A 237 -8.50 9.04 28.56
C GLN A 237 -9.84 9.61 28.08
N GLY A 238 -10.28 10.75 28.61
CA GLY A 238 -11.50 11.42 28.16
C GLY A 238 -11.37 12.02 26.76
N CYS A 239 -10.25 12.68 26.47
CA CYS A 239 -9.98 13.30 25.18
C CYS A 239 -9.79 12.28 24.05
N MET A 240 -9.20 11.13 24.34
CA MET A 240 -8.83 10.12 23.35
C MET A 240 -9.76 8.90 23.35
N ALA A 241 -10.93 8.98 23.99
CA ALA A 241 -11.86 7.86 24.11
C ALA A 241 -12.16 7.20 22.75
N GLY A 242 -12.50 8.01 21.73
CA GLY A 242 -12.73 7.49 20.37
C GLY A 242 -11.47 6.93 19.70
N VAL A 243 -10.30 7.54 19.92
CA VAL A 243 -9.03 7.04 19.36
C VAL A 243 -8.65 5.69 19.98
N VAL A 244 -8.91 5.49 21.27
CA VAL A 244 -8.67 4.22 21.96
C VAL A 244 -9.59 3.11 21.46
N GLU A 245 -10.79 3.42 20.95
CA GLU A 245 -11.67 2.42 20.31
C GLU A 245 -11.06 1.82 19.03
N ILE A 246 -10.17 2.55 18.35
CA ILE A 246 -9.44 2.06 17.17
C ILE A 246 -8.49 0.92 17.55
N ASP A 247 -7.96 0.91 18.77
CA ASP A 247 -6.91 -0.02 19.24
C ASP A 247 -7.26 -1.49 18.99
N LYS A 248 -8.51 -1.89 19.27
CA LYS A 248 -8.96 -3.27 19.03
C LYS A 248 -8.81 -3.66 17.56
N TYR A 249 -9.24 -2.81 16.64
CA TYR A 249 -9.23 -3.08 15.20
C TYR A 249 -7.83 -2.92 14.60
N TRP A 250 -7.02 -2.03 15.15
CA TRP A 250 -5.62 -1.86 14.79
C TRP A 250 -4.77 -3.09 15.16
N ARG A 251 -4.97 -3.63 16.37
CA ARG A 251 -4.34 -4.89 16.79
C ARG A 251 -4.68 -6.02 15.84
N GLU A 252 -5.97 -6.15 15.53
CA GLU A 252 -6.46 -7.17 14.60
C GLU A 252 -5.90 -6.98 13.20
N TYR A 253 -5.72 -5.73 12.75
CA TYR A 253 -5.07 -5.39 11.48
C TYR A 253 -3.62 -5.88 11.41
N ILE A 254 -2.79 -5.56 12.42
CA ILE A 254 -1.39 -6.01 12.44
C ILE A 254 -1.31 -7.54 12.46
N LEU A 255 -2.14 -8.20 13.27
CA LEU A 255 -2.16 -9.66 13.37
C LEU A 255 -2.66 -10.34 12.08
N SER A 256 -3.69 -9.79 11.44
CA SER A 256 -4.23 -10.33 10.19
C SER A 256 -3.26 -10.10 9.02
N LEU A 257 -2.56 -8.97 9.01
CA LEU A 257 -1.51 -8.67 8.04
C LEU A 257 -0.30 -9.60 8.21
N GLU A 258 0.09 -9.90 9.45
CA GLU A 258 1.08 -10.92 9.73
C GLU A 258 0.67 -12.28 9.18
N GLU A 259 -0.58 -12.70 9.42
CA GLU A 259 -1.08 -13.99 8.97
C GLU A 259 -1.02 -14.11 7.45
N LEU A 260 -1.42 -13.04 6.73
CA LEU A 260 -1.31 -12.95 5.29
C LEU A 260 0.15 -13.14 4.83
N VAL A 261 1.06 -12.34 5.38
CA VAL A 261 2.50 -12.36 5.03
C VAL A 261 3.12 -13.72 5.29
N ASN A 262 2.75 -14.39 6.38
CA ASN A 262 3.19 -15.74 6.69
C ASN A 262 2.62 -16.79 5.72
N GLY A 263 1.46 -16.53 5.11
CA GLY A 263 0.84 -17.34 4.07
C GLY A 263 1.36 -17.06 2.65
N MET A 264 2.09 -15.96 2.42
CA MET A 264 2.69 -15.61 1.13
C MET A 264 3.89 -16.51 0.80
N TYR A 265 3.60 -17.70 0.29
CA TYR A 265 4.59 -18.67 -0.20
C TYR A 265 4.05 -19.44 -1.41
N ARG A 266 4.95 -19.92 -2.29
CA ARG A 266 4.64 -20.68 -3.52
C ARG A 266 3.61 -19.95 -4.41
N ILE A 267 2.41 -20.50 -4.55
CA ILE A 267 1.34 -20.00 -5.44
C ILE A 267 0.70 -18.71 -4.94
N TYR A 268 0.98 -18.31 -3.70
CA TYR A 268 0.52 -17.06 -3.10
C TYR A 268 1.62 -15.99 -3.05
N ASP A 269 2.84 -16.31 -3.50
CA ASP A 269 3.95 -15.36 -3.58
C ASP A 269 4.18 -14.93 -5.02
N MET A 270 3.88 -13.67 -5.32
CA MET A 270 3.94 -13.11 -6.67
C MET A 270 5.36 -13.12 -7.23
N GLU A 271 6.38 -12.90 -6.41
CA GLU A 271 7.78 -13.00 -6.82
C GLU A 271 8.08 -14.40 -7.35
N ASN A 272 7.73 -15.43 -6.58
CA ASN A 272 7.95 -16.82 -6.97
C ASN A 272 7.15 -17.21 -8.22
N VAL A 273 5.88 -16.80 -8.32
CA VAL A 273 5.02 -17.15 -9.47
C VAL A 273 5.48 -16.46 -10.75
N LEU A 274 5.71 -15.14 -10.72
CA LEU A 274 6.06 -14.40 -11.94
C LEU A 274 7.47 -14.74 -12.42
N LEU A 275 8.44 -14.86 -11.52
CA LEU A 275 9.80 -15.25 -11.90
C LEU A 275 9.87 -16.71 -12.38
N GLY A 276 8.96 -17.58 -11.98
CA GLY A 276 8.86 -18.95 -12.48
C GLY A 276 8.08 -19.10 -13.78
N LEU A 277 7.35 -18.07 -14.21
CA LEU A 277 6.37 -18.17 -15.29
C LEU A 277 7.00 -18.56 -16.63
N PHE A 278 8.22 -18.10 -16.92
CA PHE A 278 8.93 -18.45 -18.15
C PHE A 278 9.08 -19.97 -18.31
N SER A 279 9.33 -20.70 -17.22
CA SER A 279 9.48 -22.16 -17.24
C SER A 279 8.15 -22.83 -17.54
N THR A 280 7.06 -22.39 -16.90
CA THR A 280 5.73 -22.95 -17.14
C THR A 280 5.24 -22.68 -18.56
N ILE A 281 5.55 -21.50 -19.12
CA ILE A 281 5.28 -21.19 -20.54
C ILE A 281 6.12 -22.10 -21.45
N HIS A 282 7.41 -22.27 -21.17
CA HIS A 282 8.28 -23.15 -21.93
C HIS A 282 7.74 -24.59 -21.97
N ASP A 283 7.37 -25.15 -20.82
CA ASP A 283 6.82 -26.50 -20.69
C ASP A 283 5.50 -26.66 -21.48
N SER A 284 4.67 -25.61 -21.51
CA SER A 284 3.45 -25.60 -22.31
C SER A 284 3.72 -25.69 -23.81
N ILE A 285 4.77 -25.02 -24.31
CA ILE A 285 5.16 -25.08 -25.72
C ILE A 285 5.73 -26.46 -26.05
N GLN A 286 6.57 -27.02 -25.17
CA GLN A 286 7.06 -28.39 -25.33
C GLN A 286 5.94 -29.42 -25.39
N TYR A 287 4.88 -29.25 -24.59
CA TYR A 287 3.70 -30.11 -24.62
C TYR A 287 3.01 -30.08 -25.99
N VAL A 288 2.84 -28.88 -26.57
CA VAL A 288 2.27 -28.72 -27.93
C VAL A 288 3.16 -29.39 -28.97
N GLN A 289 4.48 -29.17 -28.92
CA GLN A 289 5.42 -29.79 -29.87
C GLN A 289 5.37 -31.32 -29.81
N LYS A 290 5.31 -31.90 -28.60
CA LYS A 290 5.20 -33.36 -28.41
C LYS A 290 3.91 -33.95 -29.01
N ASN A 291 2.82 -33.19 -28.97
CA ASN A 291 1.52 -33.60 -29.51
C ASN A 291 1.26 -33.10 -30.93
N GLY A 292 2.25 -32.45 -31.56
CA GLY A 292 2.08 -31.68 -32.79
C GLY A 292 1.44 -32.46 -33.94
N GLY A 293 1.92 -33.68 -34.23
CA GLY A 293 1.41 -34.46 -35.36
C GLY A 293 -0.09 -34.79 -35.28
N LYS A 294 -0.59 -35.11 -34.08
CA LYS A 294 -2.03 -35.36 -33.84
C LYS A 294 -2.84 -34.07 -33.94
N LEU A 295 -2.31 -32.98 -33.39
CA LEU A 295 -2.94 -31.67 -33.39
C LEU A 295 -3.03 -31.09 -34.81
N THR A 296 -1.96 -31.09 -35.59
CA THR A 296 -1.94 -30.60 -36.97
C THR A 296 -2.98 -31.31 -37.84
N THR A 297 -3.14 -32.63 -37.69
CA THR A 297 -4.14 -33.40 -38.43
C THR A 297 -5.57 -33.02 -38.03
N THR A 298 -5.82 -32.81 -36.74
CA THR A 298 -7.16 -32.50 -36.21
C THR A 298 -7.56 -31.06 -36.53
N ILE A 299 -6.63 -30.13 -36.32
CA ILE A 299 -6.80 -28.70 -36.61
C ILE A 299 -6.91 -28.47 -38.11
N GLY A 300 -6.09 -29.16 -38.91
CA GLY A 300 -6.21 -29.13 -40.36
C GLY A 300 -7.61 -29.51 -40.83
N LYS A 301 -8.29 -30.47 -40.18
CA LYS A 301 -9.69 -30.82 -40.51
C LYS A 301 -10.70 -29.79 -40.01
N LEU A 302 -10.53 -29.29 -38.78
CA LEU A 302 -11.42 -28.29 -38.19
C LEU A 302 -11.38 -26.96 -38.94
N CYS A 303 -10.18 -26.48 -39.27
CA CYS A 303 -9.97 -25.21 -39.97
C CYS A 303 -9.93 -25.35 -41.51
N ALA A 304 -10.02 -26.57 -42.08
CA ALA A 304 -10.11 -26.75 -43.54
C ALA A 304 -11.36 -26.12 -44.16
N HIS A 305 -12.42 -25.89 -43.39
CA HIS A 305 -13.63 -25.25 -43.89
C HIS A 305 -13.47 -23.74 -44.19
N SER A 306 -12.37 -23.10 -43.77
CA SER A 306 -12.01 -21.74 -44.23
C SER A 306 -11.10 -21.74 -45.47
N GLN A 307 -10.64 -22.92 -45.93
CA GLN A 307 -9.68 -23.06 -47.03
C GLN A 307 -10.30 -23.45 -48.39
N GLN A 308 -11.52 -23.02 -48.70
CA GLN A 308 -11.96 -23.09 -50.10
C GLN A 308 -11.39 -21.94 -50.94
N ARG A 309 -10.06 -21.94 -51.14
CA ARG A 309 -9.40 -21.49 -52.38
C ARG A 309 -7.93 -21.92 -52.41
N GLN A 310 -7.73 -23.07 -53.06
CA GLN A 310 -6.59 -23.50 -53.90
C GLN A 310 -5.19 -22.88 -53.64
N TYR A 311 -4.23 -23.74 -53.27
CA TYR A 311 -3.11 -24.03 -54.18
C TYR A 311 -2.45 -25.37 -53.85
N ARG A 312 -2.24 -26.21 -54.87
CA ARG A 312 -1.33 -27.37 -54.83
C ARG A 312 0.06 -26.84 -55.13
N SER A 313 1.03 -27.05 -54.25
CA SER A 313 2.44 -27.03 -54.63
C SER A 313 3.18 -28.20 -53.98
N ALA A 314 4.16 -28.71 -54.71
CA ALA A 314 4.87 -29.96 -54.47
C ALA A 314 5.97 -29.82 -53.41
N TYR A 315 6.27 -30.96 -52.79
CA TYR A 315 7.25 -31.23 -51.75
C TYR A 315 8.70 -31.17 -52.27
N TYR A 316 9.61 -30.60 -51.47
CA TYR A 316 11.06 -30.86 -51.49
C TYR A 316 11.56 -31.00 -50.03
N PRO A 317 12.45 -31.96 -49.72
CA PRO A 317 12.97 -32.18 -48.37
C PRO A 317 14.34 -31.51 -48.16
N GLU A 318 14.54 -30.82 -47.04
CA GLU A 318 15.86 -30.50 -46.52
C GLU A 318 15.94 -30.78 -45.00
N ASP A 319 16.92 -31.60 -44.63
CA ASP A 319 17.34 -31.92 -43.27
C ASP A 319 18.08 -30.74 -42.63
N LEU A 320 17.85 -30.46 -41.33
CA LEU A 320 18.85 -29.86 -40.46
C LEU A 320 18.68 -30.31 -38.99
N PHE A 321 19.74 -30.92 -38.46
CA PHE A 321 19.95 -31.30 -37.07
C PHE A 321 20.10 -30.06 -36.16
N ILE A 322 19.56 -30.10 -34.93
CA ILE A 322 20.06 -29.29 -33.81
C ILE A 322 20.18 -30.13 -32.52
N ASP A 323 21.36 -30.02 -31.94
CA ASP A 323 21.94 -30.64 -30.76
C ASP A 323 21.26 -30.20 -29.44
N LYS A 324 21.21 -31.12 -28.49
CA LYS A 324 20.52 -30.97 -27.20
C LYS A 324 21.51 -30.44 -26.16
N LYS A 325 21.53 -29.12 -25.92
CA LYS A 325 22.23 -28.55 -24.76
C LYS A 325 21.25 -28.20 -23.64
N VAL A 326 21.33 -29.00 -22.59
CA VAL A 326 20.84 -28.67 -21.24
C VAL A 326 21.73 -27.55 -20.71
N LEU A 327 21.12 -26.42 -20.32
CA LEU A 327 21.81 -25.43 -19.49
C LEU A 327 21.14 -25.32 -18.12
N LYS A 328 22.01 -25.29 -17.11
CA LYS A 328 21.72 -25.24 -15.69
C LYS A 328 21.05 -23.92 -15.31
N VAL A 329 20.08 -24.04 -14.40
CA VAL A 329 19.50 -22.94 -13.63
C VAL A 329 20.64 -22.12 -13.03
N ALA A 330 20.69 -20.84 -13.35
CA ALA A 330 21.57 -19.90 -12.69
C ALA A 330 21.17 -19.82 -11.21
N HIS A 331 22.16 -20.03 -10.34
CA HIS A 331 22.06 -19.83 -8.91
C HIS A 331 21.63 -18.38 -8.64
N VAL A 332 20.47 -18.18 -8.02
CA VAL A 332 20.08 -16.88 -7.48
C VAL A 332 20.97 -16.64 -6.27
N GLU A 333 21.92 -15.71 -6.40
CA GLU A 333 22.68 -15.22 -5.26
C GLU A 333 21.78 -14.44 -4.30
N HIS A 334 22.19 -14.38 -3.02
CA HIS A 334 21.50 -13.72 -1.92
C HIS A 334 21.31 -12.21 -2.17
N GLU A 335 20.30 -11.83 -2.93
CA GLU A 335 19.61 -10.54 -2.75
C GLU A 335 18.55 -10.71 -1.65
N GLU A 336 18.32 -9.66 -0.87
CA GLU A 336 17.24 -9.65 0.12
C GLU A 336 15.90 -9.90 -0.59
N THR A 337 15.39 -11.13 -0.50
CA THR A 337 14.11 -11.50 -1.11
C THR A 337 12.97 -10.61 -0.58
N LEU A 338 11.91 -10.40 -1.36
CA LEU A 338 10.74 -9.66 -0.85
C LEU A 338 10.14 -10.34 0.38
N SER A 339 10.27 -11.67 0.47
CA SER A 339 9.88 -12.45 1.63
C SER A 339 10.57 -12.02 2.92
N SER A 340 11.90 -11.81 2.91
CA SER A 340 12.63 -11.32 4.09
C SER A 340 12.19 -9.90 4.47
N ARG A 341 11.99 -9.01 3.49
CA ARG A 341 11.54 -7.64 3.75
C ARG A 341 10.12 -7.58 4.32
N ARG A 342 9.20 -8.40 3.80
CA ARG A 342 7.83 -8.53 4.34
C ARG A 342 7.87 -8.96 5.80
N ARG A 343 8.68 -9.96 6.15
CA ARG A 343 8.82 -10.45 7.54
C ARG A 343 9.43 -9.40 8.47
N GLU A 344 10.44 -8.67 8.01
CA GLU A 344 11.07 -7.59 8.76
C GLU A 344 10.07 -6.46 9.07
N LEU A 345 9.26 -6.04 8.08
CA LEU A 345 8.20 -5.06 8.28
C LEU A 345 7.23 -5.52 9.37
N ILE A 346 6.76 -6.77 9.30
CA ILE A 346 5.81 -7.31 10.29
C ILE A 346 6.41 -7.33 11.69
N GLN A 347 7.69 -7.74 11.82
CA GLN A 347 8.37 -7.71 13.11
C GLN A 347 8.43 -6.29 13.69
N LYS A 348 8.73 -5.28 12.86
CA LYS A 348 8.73 -3.88 13.27
C LYS A 348 7.32 -3.37 13.60
N LEU A 349 6.31 -3.73 12.82
CA LEU A 349 4.92 -3.32 13.08
C LEU A 349 4.37 -3.89 14.40
N LYS A 350 4.82 -5.08 14.81
CA LYS A 350 4.39 -5.69 16.07
C LYS A 350 4.73 -4.87 17.31
N SER A 351 5.81 -4.09 17.31
CA SER A 351 6.11 -3.21 18.45
C SER A 351 5.03 -2.13 18.64
N PHE A 352 4.29 -1.80 17.58
CA PHE A 352 3.20 -0.83 17.55
C PHE A 352 1.80 -1.45 17.69
N ILE A 353 1.71 -2.73 18.08
CA ILE A 353 0.41 -3.41 18.27
C ILE A 353 -0.47 -2.70 19.31
N SER A 354 0.15 -2.12 20.35
CA SER A 354 -0.55 -1.39 21.42
C SER A 354 -0.57 0.12 21.23
N PHE A 355 -0.20 0.64 20.05
CA PHE A 355 0.02 2.06 19.82
C PHE A 355 -1.12 2.93 20.34
N TYR A 356 -2.35 2.71 19.86
CA TYR A 356 -3.51 3.54 20.21
C TYR A 356 -3.89 3.46 21.70
N SER A 357 -3.81 2.29 22.33
CA SER A 357 -4.03 2.16 23.78
C SER A 357 -2.94 2.83 24.63
N ALA A 358 -1.71 2.93 24.13
CA ALA A 358 -0.57 3.49 24.85
C ALA A 358 -0.49 5.03 24.75
N LEU A 359 -1.15 5.64 23.76
CA LEU A 359 -1.11 7.07 23.50
C LEU A 359 -1.39 7.96 24.72
N PRO A 360 -2.45 7.72 25.54
CA PRO A 360 -2.69 8.55 26.72
C PRO A 360 -1.51 8.58 27.69
N GLY A 361 -0.86 7.43 27.89
CA GLY A 361 0.32 7.31 28.74
C GLY A 361 1.54 8.01 28.14
N TYR A 362 1.78 7.82 26.83
CA TYR A 362 2.86 8.47 26.11
C TYR A 362 2.75 10.01 26.19
N ILE A 363 1.56 10.55 25.96
CA ILE A 363 1.34 12.00 26.01
C ILE A 363 1.60 12.52 27.42
N CYS A 364 1.15 11.80 28.46
CA CYS A 364 1.40 12.23 29.84
C CYS A 364 2.87 12.10 30.28
N SER A 365 3.65 11.17 29.72
CA SER A 365 5.08 11.07 30.02
C SER A 365 5.94 12.10 29.27
N HIS A 366 5.48 12.57 28.10
CA HIS A 366 6.17 13.58 27.28
C HIS A 366 5.61 15.00 27.45
N SER A 367 4.56 15.17 28.27
CA SER A 367 4.03 16.45 28.72
C SER A 367 4.72 16.89 30.02
N PRO A 368 4.83 18.19 30.33
CA PRO A 368 5.40 18.65 31.60
C PRO A 368 4.48 18.30 32.77
N VAL A 369 4.53 17.05 33.22
CA VAL A 369 3.78 16.48 34.35
C VAL A 369 4.66 16.46 35.59
N ALA A 370 4.06 16.64 36.76
CA ALA A 370 4.75 16.59 38.05
C ALA A 370 5.22 15.16 38.36
N GLU A 371 6.47 15.03 38.79
CA GLU A 371 7.02 13.76 39.29
C GLU A 371 6.41 13.39 40.65
N ASN A 372 6.47 12.10 40.99
CA ASN A 372 5.92 11.61 42.25
C ASN A 372 6.56 12.35 43.44
N ASP A 373 5.72 12.74 44.41
CA ASP A 373 6.07 13.47 45.65
C ASP A 373 6.32 14.99 45.53
N THR A 374 5.92 15.61 44.41
CA THR A 374 5.86 17.08 44.28
C THR A 374 4.42 17.62 44.32
N LEU A 375 4.23 18.83 44.86
CA LEU A 375 2.95 19.54 44.77
C LEU A 375 2.58 19.75 43.30
N CYS A 376 1.39 19.30 42.91
CA CYS A 376 0.96 19.26 41.53
C CYS A 376 -0.42 19.88 41.33
N TRP A 377 -0.70 20.29 40.10
CA TRP A 377 -1.97 20.91 39.71
C TRP A 377 -3.04 19.86 39.38
N ASN A 378 -4.19 19.91 40.07
CA ASN A 378 -5.31 18.99 39.85
C ASN A 378 -6.42 19.53 38.92
N GLY A 379 -6.22 20.70 38.31
CA GLY A 379 -7.23 21.40 37.52
C GLY A 379 -7.95 22.54 38.24
N GLN A 380 -7.76 22.66 39.55
CA GLN A 380 -8.41 23.69 40.36
C GLN A 380 -7.49 24.31 41.41
N GLU A 381 -6.62 23.51 42.05
CA GLU A 381 -5.67 23.94 43.08
C GLU A 381 -4.43 23.03 43.13
N LEU A 382 -3.46 23.44 43.95
CA LEU A 382 -2.28 22.64 44.27
C LEU A 382 -2.64 21.52 45.27
N VAL A 383 -2.23 20.30 44.96
CA VAL A 383 -2.41 19.14 45.83
C VAL A 383 -1.13 18.32 45.93
N GLU A 384 -0.94 17.63 47.05
CA GLU A 384 0.17 16.69 47.24
C GLU A 384 -0.02 15.42 46.39
N ARG A 385 -1.26 14.93 46.27
CA ARG A 385 -1.60 13.76 45.45
C ARG A 385 -2.96 13.90 44.79
N TYR A 386 -3.06 13.48 43.53
CA TYR A 386 -4.33 13.44 42.81
C TYR A 386 -5.19 12.26 43.30
N SER A 387 -6.36 12.57 43.88
CA SER A 387 -7.37 11.57 44.26
C SER A 387 -8.62 11.71 43.39
N GLN A 388 -8.92 10.66 42.62
CA GLN A 388 -10.08 10.64 41.72
C GLN A 388 -11.42 10.71 42.48
N LYS A 389 -11.47 10.25 43.72
CA LYS A 389 -12.65 10.34 44.60
C LYS A 389 -12.89 11.76 45.12
N ALA A 390 -11.83 12.47 45.50
CA ALA A 390 -11.90 13.89 45.90
C ALA A 390 -12.28 14.78 44.71
N ALA A 391 -11.72 14.49 43.52
CA ALA A 391 -12.07 15.15 42.27
C ALA A 391 -13.55 14.98 41.92
N ARG A 392 -14.13 13.77 42.03
CA ARG A 392 -15.57 13.53 41.79
C ARG A 392 -16.48 14.29 42.76
N ASN A 393 -16.09 14.45 44.01
CA ASN A 393 -16.90 15.17 45.00
C ASN A 393 -16.81 16.69 44.85
N GLY A 394 -15.67 17.23 44.41
CA GLY A 394 -15.51 18.64 44.03
C GLY A 394 -16.09 19.00 42.65
N MET A 395 -16.13 18.05 41.71
CA MET A 395 -16.67 18.23 40.35
C MET A 395 -18.18 18.08 40.20
N LYS A 396 -18.93 17.61 41.23
CA LYS A 396 -20.40 17.49 41.16
C LYS A 396 -21.13 18.79 40.83
N ASN A 397 -20.50 19.94 41.05
CA ASN A 397 -21.08 21.25 40.75
C ASN A 397 -20.64 21.84 39.39
N GLN A 398 -19.72 21.21 38.63
CA GLN A 398 -19.18 21.79 37.38
C GLN A 398 -18.80 20.81 36.26
N PHE A 399 -18.76 19.48 36.50
CA PHE A 399 -18.33 18.49 35.50
C PHE A 399 -19.11 17.18 35.66
N ASN A 400 -20.02 16.90 34.73
CA ASN A 400 -20.54 15.55 34.53
C ASN A 400 -19.47 14.69 33.85
N LEU A 401 -18.63 14.02 34.65
CA LEU A 401 -17.74 12.95 34.16
C LEU A 401 -18.52 11.84 33.41
N HIS A 402 -19.85 11.79 33.60
CA HIS A 402 -20.78 10.88 32.93
C HIS A 402 -21.06 11.24 31.45
N GLU A 403 -20.87 12.49 31.02
CA GLU A 403 -21.11 12.92 29.63
C GLU A 403 -19.96 12.59 28.68
N LEU A 404 -18.73 12.44 29.20
CA LEU A 404 -17.56 12.02 28.41
C LEU A 404 -17.66 10.59 27.87
N LYS A 405 -18.54 9.77 28.46
CA LYS A 405 -18.76 8.37 28.06
C LYS A 405 -19.95 8.20 27.11
N MET A 406 -20.72 9.27 26.82
CA MET A 406 -22.02 9.17 26.13
C MET A 406 -22.06 9.77 24.72
N LYS A 407 -21.05 10.53 24.28
CA LYS A 407 -20.91 10.86 22.85
C LYS A 407 -20.15 9.72 22.18
N GLY A 408 -20.80 9.06 21.22
CA GLY A 408 -20.15 8.06 20.38
C GLY A 408 -18.92 8.64 19.66
N PRO A 409 -18.06 7.78 19.09
CA PRO A 409 -16.86 8.19 18.37
C PRO A 409 -17.19 9.22 17.28
N GLU A 410 -16.27 10.15 17.03
CA GLU A 410 -16.40 11.10 15.94
C GLU A 410 -16.64 10.36 14.61
N PRO A 411 -17.42 10.94 13.66
CA PRO A 411 -17.77 10.24 12.43
C PRO A 411 -16.53 9.78 11.63
N VAL A 412 -15.44 10.55 11.70
CA VAL A 412 -14.14 10.20 11.10
C VAL A 412 -13.54 8.94 11.73
N VAL A 413 -13.58 8.82 13.07
CA VAL A 413 -13.09 7.63 13.79
C VAL A 413 -13.92 6.40 13.42
N SER A 414 -15.24 6.57 13.31
CA SER A 414 -16.14 5.48 12.91
C SER A 414 -15.82 4.97 11.50
N GLN A 415 -15.55 5.89 10.55
CA GLN A 415 -15.15 5.53 9.19
C GLN A 415 -13.82 4.76 9.16
N ILE A 416 -12.82 5.18 9.93
CA ILE A 416 -11.54 4.45 10.04
C ILE A 416 -11.78 3.05 10.61
N ILE A 417 -12.59 2.94 11.66
CA ILE A 417 -12.93 1.66 12.28
C ILE A 417 -13.60 0.72 11.26
N ASP A 418 -14.55 1.23 10.46
CA ASP A 418 -15.23 0.40 9.47
C ASP A 418 -14.30 -0.02 8.31
N LYS A 419 -13.38 0.86 7.88
CA LYS A 419 -12.31 0.49 6.95
C LYS A 419 -11.39 -0.58 7.52
N LEU A 420 -11.00 -0.48 8.80
CA LEU A 420 -10.19 -1.48 9.48
C LEU A 420 -10.93 -2.82 9.59
N LYS A 421 -12.22 -2.83 9.92
CA LYS A 421 -13.03 -4.06 9.93
C LYS A 421 -13.05 -4.72 8.55
N HIS A 422 -13.28 -3.93 7.50
CA HIS A 422 -13.35 -4.43 6.14
C HIS A 422 -12.02 -5.06 5.69
N ILE A 423 -10.89 -4.36 5.90
CA ILE A 423 -9.58 -4.92 5.53
C ILE A 423 -9.26 -6.17 6.36
N ASN A 424 -9.61 -6.20 7.66
CA ASN A 424 -9.35 -7.35 8.52
C ASN A 424 -10.12 -8.58 8.03
N GLN A 425 -11.37 -8.40 7.59
CA GLN A 425 -12.15 -9.46 6.97
C GLN A 425 -11.51 -9.94 5.66
N LEU A 426 -11.04 -9.03 4.82
CA LEU A 426 -10.38 -9.36 3.55
C LEU A 426 -9.06 -10.11 3.76
N LEU A 427 -8.23 -9.63 4.69
CA LEU A 427 -6.98 -10.26 5.10
C LEU A 427 -7.23 -11.69 5.58
N ARG A 428 -8.21 -11.90 6.47
CA ARG A 428 -8.57 -13.24 6.97
C ARG A 428 -9.10 -14.19 5.91
N THR A 429 -9.86 -13.67 4.96
CA THR A 429 -10.42 -14.50 3.87
C THR A 429 -9.31 -15.05 2.97
N MET A 430 -8.22 -14.29 2.79
CA MET A 430 -7.07 -14.70 2.00
C MET A 430 -5.97 -15.41 2.79
N SER A 431 -5.92 -15.20 4.11
CA SER A 431 -5.06 -15.93 5.02
C SER A 431 -5.45 -17.40 5.04
N VAL A 432 -4.65 -18.24 4.37
CA VAL A 432 -4.88 -19.68 4.30
C VAL A 432 -4.77 -20.29 5.71
N PRO A 433 -5.76 -21.07 6.19
CA PRO A 433 -5.59 -21.85 7.40
C PRO A 433 -4.43 -22.82 7.20
N LYS A 434 -3.39 -22.73 8.06
CA LYS A 434 -2.38 -23.77 8.22
C LYS A 434 -3.07 -25.06 8.71
N GLY A 435 -3.68 -25.83 7.81
CA GLY A 435 -4.44 -27.02 8.23
C GLY A 435 -5.19 -27.81 7.17
N ARG A 436 -5.10 -27.49 5.87
CA ARG A 436 -5.65 -28.36 4.80
C ARG A 436 -4.72 -28.55 3.60
N VAL A 437 -3.42 -28.69 3.86
CA VAL A 437 -2.56 -29.45 2.95
C VAL A 437 -2.48 -30.85 3.55
N LEU A 438 -3.57 -31.60 3.40
CA LEU A 438 -3.47 -33.04 3.51
C LEU A 438 -2.75 -33.49 2.25
N ASP A 439 -1.50 -33.89 2.45
CA ASP A 439 -0.69 -34.63 1.50
C ASP A 439 -1.51 -35.83 1.00
N LYS A 440 -2.10 -35.68 -0.19
CA LYS A 440 -2.62 -36.79 -0.98
C LYS A 440 -1.87 -36.78 -2.30
N ASN A 441 -0.69 -37.39 -2.27
CA ASN A 441 -0.21 -38.14 -3.43
C ASN A 441 -1.29 -39.17 -3.78
N LEU A 442 -2.00 -39.00 -4.89
CA LEU A 442 -2.64 -40.11 -5.58
C LEU A 442 -2.73 -39.76 -7.07
N ASP A 443 -1.93 -40.50 -7.83
CA ASP A 443 -2.13 -40.77 -9.25
C ASP A 443 -3.49 -41.45 -9.49
N GLU A 444 -3.97 -41.26 -10.72
CA GLU A 444 -4.90 -42.10 -11.50
C GLU A 444 -6.33 -42.41 -11.01
N GLU A 445 -7.26 -41.87 -11.81
CA GLU A 445 -8.47 -42.48 -12.38
C GLU A 445 -9.64 -42.97 -11.49
N GLY A 446 -10.85 -42.59 -11.92
CA GLY A 446 -12.10 -43.24 -11.49
C GLY A 446 -13.25 -42.24 -11.29
N LEU A 447 -14.11 -42.14 -12.29
CA LEU A 447 -15.42 -41.48 -12.21
C LEU A 447 -16.31 -42.18 -11.18
N GLU A 448 -17.06 -41.44 -10.36
CA GLU A 448 -18.45 -41.83 -10.07
C GLU A 448 -19.30 -40.67 -9.53
N SER A 449 -20.49 -40.60 -10.11
CA SER A 449 -21.60 -39.69 -9.85
C SER A 449 -22.44 -40.12 -8.65
N GLY A 450 -23.03 -39.15 -7.96
CA GLY A 450 -24.22 -39.31 -7.13
C GLY A 450 -23.93 -39.44 -5.64
N ASP A 451 -24.39 -38.49 -4.85
CA ASP A 451 -25.68 -38.65 -4.18
C ASP A 451 -26.00 -37.38 -3.39
N CYS A 452 -27.16 -36.79 -3.63
CA CYS A 452 -27.69 -35.68 -2.87
C CYS A 452 -28.88 -36.21 -2.06
N GLY A 453 -28.74 -36.17 -0.74
CA GLY A 453 -29.81 -36.31 0.23
C GLY A 453 -29.22 -36.06 1.62
N ASP A 454 -29.93 -35.54 2.59
CA ASP A 454 -31.22 -34.87 2.65
C ASP A 454 -31.18 -34.07 3.99
N ASP A 455 -32.21 -33.27 4.26
CA ASP A 455 -32.59 -32.71 5.57
C ASP A 455 -32.32 -31.21 5.86
N GLU A 456 -33.43 -30.47 5.69
CA GLU A 456 -33.92 -29.26 6.39
C GLU A 456 -33.62 -27.86 5.80
N ASP A 457 -34.73 -27.27 5.34
CA ASP A 457 -34.90 -25.97 4.69
C ASP A 457 -34.62 -24.76 5.60
N GLU A 458 -33.91 -23.74 5.07
CA GLU A 458 -34.40 -22.35 5.09
C GLU A 458 -33.71 -21.51 3.99
N CYS A 459 -34.15 -21.71 2.75
CA CYS A 459 -33.82 -20.82 1.63
C CYS A 459 -34.76 -19.61 1.61
N ILE A 460 -34.40 -18.51 2.27
CA ILE A 460 -35.00 -17.20 1.98
C ILE A 460 -34.16 -16.49 0.91
N GLY A 461 -34.68 -16.56 -0.32
CA GLY A 461 -34.24 -15.76 -1.44
C GLY A 461 -34.60 -14.28 -1.25
N GLY A 462 -33.59 -13.43 -1.33
CA GLY A 462 -33.73 -11.98 -1.41
C GLY A 462 -32.81 -11.45 -2.51
N SER A 463 -33.32 -11.47 -3.75
CA SER A 463 -32.70 -10.84 -4.92
C SER A 463 -32.76 -9.32 -4.76
N GLY A 464 -31.59 -8.68 -4.69
CA GLY A 464 -31.42 -7.23 -4.63
C GLY A 464 -30.20 -6.84 -5.44
N ASP A 465 -30.41 -6.64 -6.74
CA ASP A 465 -29.49 -5.97 -7.64
C ASP A 465 -29.27 -4.52 -7.17
N GLY A 466 -28.03 -4.18 -6.88
CA GLY A 466 -27.61 -2.94 -6.27
C GLY A 466 -26.13 -2.72 -6.51
N MET A 467 -25.73 -2.71 -7.78
CA MET A 467 -24.38 -2.37 -8.25
C MET A 467 -23.99 -0.95 -7.81
N MET A 468 -23.44 -0.82 -6.60
CA MET A 468 -22.71 0.38 -6.18
C MET A 468 -21.35 0.36 -6.86
N LYS A 469 -21.23 1.09 -7.97
CA LYS A 469 -19.94 1.43 -8.59
C LYS A 469 -19.09 2.23 -7.59
N VAL A 470 -18.17 1.55 -6.92
CA VAL A 470 -17.10 2.21 -6.17
C VAL A 470 -16.04 2.64 -7.19
N LYS A 471 -15.93 3.96 -7.41
CA LYS A 471 -14.81 4.52 -8.17
C LYS A 471 -13.54 4.34 -7.33
N ASN A 472 -12.70 3.38 -7.73
CA ASN A 472 -11.32 3.26 -7.25
C ASN A 472 -10.51 4.46 -7.75
N GLN A 473 -10.49 5.55 -6.98
CA GLN A 473 -9.58 6.67 -7.22
C GLN A 473 -8.36 6.51 -6.30
N LEU A 474 -7.47 5.58 -6.65
CA LEU A 474 -6.13 5.47 -6.07
C LEU A 474 -5.17 6.32 -6.90
N ARG A 475 -5.17 7.62 -6.62
CA ARG A 475 -4.11 8.57 -7.00
C ARG A 475 -3.80 9.41 -5.77
N PHE A 476 -2.89 8.94 -4.93
CA PHE A 476 -2.37 9.78 -3.83
C PHE A 476 -0.85 9.68 -3.65
N LEU A 477 -0.16 8.78 -4.37
CA LEU A 477 1.30 8.64 -4.28
C LEU A 477 2.07 9.25 -5.46
N ALA A 478 1.38 9.71 -6.51
CA ALA A 478 2.01 10.45 -7.61
C ALA A 478 2.29 11.93 -7.27
N GLU A 479 1.71 12.45 -6.18
CA GLU A 479 1.71 13.89 -5.84
C GLU A 479 2.83 14.28 -4.86
N LEU A 480 3.63 13.33 -4.38
CA LEU A 480 4.78 13.59 -3.50
C LEU A 480 6.14 13.56 -4.23
N ALA A 481 6.14 13.42 -5.57
CA ALA A 481 7.37 13.35 -6.38
C ALA A 481 7.78 14.69 -7.03
N TYR A 482 7.07 15.78 -6.79
CA TYR A 482 7.44 17.12 -7.28
C TYR A 482 7.11 18.17 -6.21
N ASP A 483 8.04 18.40 -5.28
CA ASP A 483 8.10 19.66 -4.51
C ASP A 483 9.49 19.82 -3.85
N LEU A 484 10.52 19.79 -4.69
CA LEU A 484 11.84 20.33 -4.38
C LEU A 484 12.33 21.08 -5.61
N ASP A 485 11.95 22.35 -5.71
CA ASP A 485 12.81 23.48 -6.10
C ASP A 485 11.95 24.72 -6.36
N VAL A 486 12.20 25.78 -5.61
CA VAL A 486 12.50 27.16 -6.06
C VAL A 486 12.25 28.13 -4.88
N ASP A 487 13.35 28.62 -4.31
CA ASP A 487 13.36 29.83 -3.48
C ASP A 487 13.21 31.08 -4.34
N ASP A 488 12.37 31.99 -3.87
CA ASP A 488 12.08 33.34 -4.37
C ASP A 488 13.28 34.31 -4.27
N ALA A 489 13.47 35.14 -5.30
CA ALA A 489 13.95 36.53 -5.16
C ALA A 489 13.60 37.39 -6.41
N PRO A 490 13.44 38.73 -6.27
CA PRO A 490 12.29 39.42 -6.88
C PRO A 490 12.61 40.49 -7.95
N GLY A 491 11.56 40.87 -8.71
CA GLY A 491 11.45 42.10 -9.54
C GLY A 491 11.84 41.88 -11.01
N SER A 492 11.15 42.38 -12.04
CA SER A 492 10.16 43.44 -12.17
C SER A 492 9.44 43.31 -13.52
N LYS A 493 8.17 43.71 -13.57
CA LYS A 493 7.23 43.69 -14.70
C LYS A 493 7.75 44.40 -15.96
N GLN A 494 7.49 43.83 -17.14
CA GLN A 494 6.79 44.51 -18.26
C GLN A 494 6.47 43.54 -19.43
N HIS A 495 5.18 43.46 -19.76
CA HIS A 495 4.63 42.94 -21.02
C HIS A 495 5.04 43.84 -22.19
N VAL A 496 5.43 43.27 -23.36
CA VAL A 496 5.05 43.75 -24.71
C VAL A 496 5.17 42.60 -25.74
N ASN A 497 4.12 42.43 -26.55
CA ASN A 497 4.06 41.63 -27.79
C ASN A 497 4.94 42.20 -28.92
N GLN A 498 5.56 41.38 -29.77
CA GLN A 498 5.39 41.44 -31.25
C GLN A 498 6.25 40.44 -32.05
N LYS A 499 5.54 39.72 -32.94
CA LYS A 499 5.82 39.36 -34.35
C LYS A 499 7.24 39.23 -34.91
N ASP A 500 7.44 38.09 -35.58
CA ASP A 500 7.96 37.84 -36.93
C ASP A 500 9.16 38.66 -37.45
N ASN A 501 10.28 37.97 -37.73
CA ASN A 501 10.90 37.90 -39.06
C ASN A 501 12.18 37.04 -39.09
N GLU A 502 12.07 35.92 -39.78
CA GLU A 502 12.92 35.40 -40.86
C GLU A 502 14.38 35.91 -41.13
N ILE A 503 15.27 34.90 -41.28
CA ILE A 503 16.47 34.73 -42.17
C ILE A 503 17.81 35.41 -41.80
N VAL A 504 18.84 34.58 -41.58
CA VAL A 504 20.10 34.41 -42.39
C VAL A 504 21.24 33.88 -41.51
N ALA A 505 21.87 32.81 -42.01
CA ALA A 505 23.04 32.13 -41.47
C ALA A 505 24.35 32.93 -41.54
N SER A 506 25.28 32.69 -40.61
CA SER A 506 26.71 32.50 -40.94
C SER A 506 27.54 32.00 -39.74
N HIS A 507 28.49 31.13 -40.08
CA HIS A 507 29.48 30.45 -39.25
C HIS A 507 30.39 31.36 -38.40
N ASN A 508 30.86 30.88 -37.25
CA ASN A 508 32.30 30.60 -37.03
C ASN A 508 32.64 29.89 -35.71
N LEU A 509 33.76 29.15 -35.79
CA LEU A 509 34.35 28.24 -34.81
C LEU A 509 34.82 28.90 -33.49
N GLY A 510 34.83 28.12 -32.40
CA GLY A 510 35.60 28.39 -31.20
C GLY A 510 35.74 27.16 -30.29
N ASN A 511 36.94 26.57 -30.26
CA ASN A 511 37.37 25.42 -29.45
C ASN A 511 37.46 25.76 -27.94
N GLY A 512 37.04 24.84 -27.06
CA GLY A 512 37.27 24.86 -25.60
C GLY A 512 36.77 23.58 -24.88
N PRO A 513 37.38 23.11 -23.78
CA PRO A 513 37.67 21.68 -23.55
C PRO A 513 36.61 20.86 -22.75
N SER A 514 36.83 19.55 -22.74
CA SER A 514 35.99 18.41 -22.29
C SER A 514 35.67 18.31 -20.78
N PRO A 515 34.55 17.64 -20.40
CA PRO A 515 33.94 17.71 -19.06
C PRO A 515 34.53 16.75 -18.00
N LEU A 516 35.77 16.27 -18.18
CA LEU A 516 36.34 15.24 -17.30
C LEU A 516 37.13 15.77 -16.08
N LYS A 517 37.12 17.09 -15.83
CA LYS A 517 37.82 17.71 -14.69
C LYS A 517 36.90 18.34 -13.63
N ILE A 518 35.58 18.22 -13.77
CA ILE A 518 34.61 18.78 -12.80
C ILE A 518 34.15 17.72 -11.78
N LEU A 519 34.32 16.42 -12.07
CA LEU A 519 33.86 15.36 -11.16
C LEU A 519 34.78 15.05 -9.97
N THR A 520 36.04 15.51 -9.97
CA THR A 520 36.99 15.19 -8.88
C THR A 520 37.07 16.26 -7.79
N SER A 521 36.46 17.44 -7.98
CA SER A 521 36.46 18.51 -6.96
C SER A 521 35.27 18.41 -5.99
N LEU A 522 34.17 17.76 -6.40
CA LEU A 522 32.96 17.61 -5.57
C LEU A 522 33.06 16.46 -4.55
N ALA A 523 33.94 15.48 -4.77
CA ALA A 523 34.11 14.34 -3.87
C ALA A 523 34.93 14.65 -2.60
N VAL A 524 35.68 15.77 -2.57
CA VAL A 524 36.53 16.13 -1.42
C VAL A 524 35.81 17.05 -0.42
N SER A 525 34.71 17.70 -0.80
CA SER A 525 33.97 18.61 0.09
C SER A 525 32.98 17.88 1.01
N VAL A 526 32.46 16.71 0.61
CA VAL A 526 31.44 15.98 1.38
C VAL A 526 32.04 15.18 2.55
N VAL A 527 33.34 14.84 2.50
CA VAL A 527 33.99 14.04 3.55
C VAL A 527 34.45 14.90 4.74
N CYS A 528 34.64 16.22 4.58
CA CYS A 528 35.06 17.10 5.67
C CYS A 528 33.91 17.61 6.57
N SER A 529 32.65 17.44 6.18
CA SER A 529 31.50 17.92 6.98
C SER A 529 31.01 16.92 8.03
N PHE A 530 31.50 15.68 8.02
CA PHE A 530 31.09 14.63 8.97
C PHE A 530 31.99 14.47 10.22
N LEU A 531 33.03 15.30 10.37
CA LEU A 531 33.97 15.23 11.51
C LEU A 531 33.91 16.39 12.51
N LEU A 532 32.87 17.24 12.46
CA LEU A 532 32.80 18.45 13.32
C LEU A 532 31.52 18.61 14.15
N VAL A 533 30.76 17.54 14.36
CA VAL A 533 29.73 17.50 15.42
C VAL A 533 29.83 16.17 16.16
N HIS A 534 30.83 16.09 17.02
CA HIS A 534 30.78 15.28 18.23
C HIS A 534 31.03 16.19 19.43
#